data_AF-A0A925B1X2-F1
#
_entry.id   AF-A0A925B1X2-F1
#
_cell.length_a   1.000
_cell.length_b   1.000
_cell.length_c   1.000
_cell.angle_alpha   90.00
_cell.angle_beta   90.00
_cell.angle_gamma   90.00
#
_symmetry.space_group_name_H-M   'P 1'
#
loop_
_entity.id
_entity.type
_entity.pdbx_description
1 polymer ?
#
loop_
_entity_poly.entity_id
_entity_poly.type
_entity_poly.pdbx_seq_one_letter_code
_entity_poly.pdbx_strand_id
1 'polypeptide(L)'
;MTEFAVFQCPNCNEFINNSLTNCKFCNIAIDHQTALIMATLQEKVNAACNHAGLTRNLAGTMILSFFMRYIPIIGLMFAIVFLITLVGTPIQLFLWQAKYSGIQTNDPDYVVAKRNILFSLIAWVIMFSITAFLILANLVLSASRL
;
A
#
# COMPACT_ATOMS: atom_id res chain seq x y z
N MET A 1 22.04 -23.00 5.23
CA MET A 1 22.10 -21.56 5.57
C MET A 1 20.92 -21.30 6.48
N THR A 2 21.14 -21.07 7.78
CA THR A 2 20.06 -20.75 8.72
C THR A 2 19.63 -19.32 8.47
N GLU A 3 18.47 -19.16 7.82
CA GLU A 3 17.85 -17.87 7.55
C GLU A 3 17.36 -17.29 8.87
N PHE A 4 17.96 -16.19 9.32
CA PHE A 4 17.54 -15.49 10.53
C PHE A 4 16.22 -14.77 10.24
N ALA A 5 15.11 -15.35 10.70
CA ALA A 5 13.79 -14.76 10.51
C ALA A 5 13.20 -14.36 11.87
N VAL A 6 12.60 -13.17 11.90
CA VAL A 6 11.94 -12.62 13.09
C VAL A 6 10.44 -12.85 12.96
N PHE A 7 9.82 -13.40 14.00
CA PHE A 7 8.39 -13.67 14.04
C PHE A 7 7.81 -13.34 15.42
N GLN A 8 6.49 -13.19 15.47
CA GLN A 8 5.78 -12.87 16.69
C GLN A 8 5.43 -14.16 17.46
N CYS A 9 5.77 -14.24 18.75
CA CYS A 9 5.46 -15.41 19.58
C CYS A 9 3.95 -15.58 19.74
N PRO A 10 3.39 -16.79 19.53
CA PRO A 10 1.93 -17.00 19.57
C PRO A 10 1.32 -16.84 20.97
N ASN A 11 2.12 -16.93 22.04
CA ASN A 11 1.63 -16.85 23.41
C ASN A 11 1.71 -15.41 23.96
N CYS A 12 2.87 -14.76 23.82
CA CYS A 12 3.11 -13.44 24.41
C CYS A 12 3.13 -12.28 23.40
N ASN A 13 2.99 -12.56 22.11
CA ASN A 13 3.00 -11.56 21.02
C ASN A 13 4.29 -10.72 20.91
N GLU A 14 5.40 -11.19 21.48
CA GLU A 14 6.70 -10.52 21.38
C GLU A 14 7.50 -11.02 20.17
N PHE A 15 8.29 -10.14 19.56
CA PHE A 15 9.14 -10.48 18.41
C PHE A 15 10.39 -11.25 18.85
N ILE A 16 10.58 -12.43 18.26
CA ILE A 16 11.66 -13.37 18.58
C ILE A 16 12.28 -13.94 17.31
N ASN A 17 13.52 -14.46 17.46
CA ASN A 17 14.26 -15.08 16.37
C ASN A 17 13.89 -16.56 16.25
N ASN A 18 13.80 -17.09 15.03
CA ASN A 18 13.51 -18.50 14.73
C ASN A 18 14.59 -19.49 15.21
N SER A 19 15.78 -19.00 15.59
CA SER A 19 16.88 -19.79 16.12
C SER A 19 16.74 -20.17 17.61
N LEU A 20 15.71 -19.67 18.31
CA LEU A 20 15.47 -19.93 19.73
C LEU A 20 14.51 -21.11 19.92
N THR A 21 14.91 -22.10 20.72
CA THR A 21 14.04 -23.24 21.13
C THR A 21 13.00 -22.86 22.17
N ASN A 22 13.23 -21.78 22.93
CA ASN A 22 12.30 -21.25 23.94
C ASN A 22 12.11 -19.74 23.76
N CYS A 23 10.89 -19.25 23.95
CA CYS A 23 10.62 -17.81 23.96
C CYS A 23 11.37 -17.14 25.12
N LYS A 24 12.17 -16.09 24.85
CA LYS A 24 12.88 -15.37 25.93
C LYS A 24 11.94 -14.65 26.92
N PHE A 25 10.70 -14.37 26.52
CA PHE A 25 9.74 -13.60 27.31
C PHE A 25 8.79 -14.48 28.11
N CYS A 26 8.13 -15.46 27.48
CA CYS A 26 7.19 -16.35 28.16
C CYS A 26 7.75 -17.74 28.48
N ASN A 27 9.02 -18.01 28.13
CA ASN A 27 9.74 -19.25 28.38
C ASN A 27 9.07 -20.53 27.83
N ILE A 28 8.11 -20.37 26.92
CA ILE A 28 7.42 -21.50 26.28
C ILE A 28 8.32 -22.13 25.21
N ALA A 29 8.29 -23.46 25.12
CA ALA A 29 8.97 -24.17 24.05
C ALA A 29 8.32 -23.84 22.70
N ILE A 30 9.15 -23.50 21.72
CA ILE A 30 8.71 -23.18 20.38
C ILE A 30 9.21 -24.26 19.46
N ASP A 31 8.26 -24.93 18.83
CA ASP A 31 8.54 -25.84 17.74
C ASP A 31 9.10 -25.07 16.53
N HIS A 32 10.23 -25.52 16.00
CA HIS A 32 10.94 -24.86 14.90
C HIS A 32 10.08 -24.79 13.62
N GLN A 33 9.24 -25.80 13.38
CA GLN A 33 8.34 -25.81 12.24
C GLN A 33 7.24 -24.74 12.39
N THR A 34 6.68 -24.60 13.57
CA THR A 34 5.74 -23.52 13.91
C THR A 34 6.39 -22.13 13.77
N ALA A 35 7.63 -21.97 14.24
CA ALA A 35 8.38 -20.71 14.10
C ALA A 35 8.59 -20.30 12.63
N LEU A 36 8.94 -21.25 11.75
CA LEU A 36 9.08 -20.99 10.32
C LEU A 36 7.77 -20.57 9.67
N ILE A 37 6.66 -21.25 9.98
CA ILE A 37 5.34 -20.89 9.46
C ILE A 37 4.97 -19.46 9.86
N MET A 38 5.16 -19.11 11.14
CA MET A 38 4.87 -17.76 11.64
C MET A 38 5.79 -16.70 11.04
N ALA A 39 7.06 -17.01 10.81
CA ALA A 39 7.99 -16.10 10.14
C ALA A 39 7.54 -15.81 8.70
N THR A 40 7.15 -16.83 7.93
CA THR A 40 6.65 -16.62 6.55
C THR A 40 5.33 -15.84 6.52
N LEU A 41 4.48 -16.01 7.52
CA LEU A 41 3.26 -15.21 7.66
C LEU A 41 3.60 -13.75 7.97
N GLN A 42 4.52 -13.51 8.91
CA GLN A 42 4.96 -12.16 9.26
C GLN A 42 5.60 -11.44 8.07
N GLU A 43 6.42 -12.15 7.29
CA GLU A 43 7.02 -11.59 6.07
C GLU A 43 5.93 -11.15 5.07
N LYS A 44 4.89 -11.98 4.87
CA LYS A 44 3.75 -11.63 4.02
C LYS A 44 2.98 -10.42 4.55
N VAL A 45 2.77 -10.32 5.85
CA VAL A 45 2.10 -9.17 6.50
C VAL A 45 2.94 -7.91 6.31
N ASN A 46 4.24 -7.96 6.59
CA ASN A 46 5.16 -6.84 6.41
C ASN A 46 5.19 -6.38 4.95
N ALA A 47 5.23 -7.32 4.00
CA ALA A 47 5.14 -6.99 2.57
C ALA A 47 3.80 -6.32 2.24
N ALA A 48 2.67 -6.81 2.76
CA ALA A 48 1.36 -6.19 2.55
C ALA A 48 1.30 -4.75 3.10
N CYS A 49 1.85 -4.51 4.28
CA CYS A 49 1.92 -3.19 4.91
C CYS A 49 2.80 -2.22 4.10
N ASN A 50 3.98 -2.67 3.65
CA ASN A 50 4.88 -1.88 2.82
C ASN A 50 4.24 -1.51 1.47
N HIS A 51 3.59 -2.47 0.81
CA HIS A 51 2.87 -2.20 -0.43
C HIS A 51 1.72 -1.19 -0.22
N ALA A 52 0.95 -1.31 0.86
CA ALA A 52 -0.11 -0.35 1.18
C ALA A 52 0.44 1.06 1.44
N GLY A 53 1.59 1.17 2.11
CA GLY A 53 2.30 2.44 2.30
C GLY A 53 2.74 3.07 0.97
N LEU A 54 3.28 2.26 0.06
CA LEU A 54 3.65 2.71 -1.29
C LEU A 54 2.42 3.21 -2.06
N THR A 55 1.30 2.48 -2.04
CA THR A 55 0.06 2.88 -2.71
C THR A 55 -0.48 4.21 -2.16
N ARG A 56 -0.42 4.42 -0.85
CA ARG A 56 -0.76 5.70 -0.22
C ARG A 56 0.13 6.84 -0.70
N ASN A 57 1.44 6.62 -0.78
CA ASN A 57 2.38 7.64 -1.24
C ASN A 57 2.17 7.97 -2.73
N LEU A 58 1.81 6.98 -3.56
CA LEU A 58 1.44 7.19 -4.96
C LEU A 58 0.17 8.04 -5.06
N ALA A 59 -0.86 7.75 -4.26
CA ALA A 59 -2.08 8.56 -4.23
C ALA A 59 -1.81 10.00 -3.76
N GLY A 60 -0.94 10.20 -2.77
CA GLY A 60 -0.50 11.54 -2.35
C GLY A 60 0.25 12.29 -3.46
N THR A 61 1.17 11.60 -4.15
CA THR A 61 1.93 12.15 -5.28
C THR A 61 1.00 12.53 -6.45
N MET A 62 -0.05 11.75 -6.70
CA MET A 62 -1.07 12.06 -7.70
C MET A 62 -1.78 13.38 -7.39
N ILE A 63 -2.21 13.60 -6.15
CA ILE A 63 -2.85 14.86 -5.76
C ILE A 63 -1.87 16.03 -5.92
N LEU A 64 -0.64 15.88 -5.43
CA LEU A 64 0.39 16.92 -5.54
C LEU A 64 0.68 17.28 -7.00
N SER A 65 0.91 16.27 -7.84
CA SER A 65 1.23 16.46 -9.26
C SER A 65 0.09 17.09 -10.04
N PHE A 66 -1.17 16.82 -9.68
CA PHE A 66 -2.32 17.50 -10.27
C PHE A 66 -2.26 19.02 -10.09
N PHE A 67 -1.92 19.51 -8.90
CA PHE A 67 -1.82 20.95 -8.66
C PHE A 67 -0.55 21.56 -9.28
N MET A 68 0.58 20.86 -9.18
CA MET A 68 1.86 21.34 -9.71
C MET A 68 1.87 21.48 -11.24
N ARG A 69 0.99 20.76 -11.96
CA ARG A 69 0.92 20.84 -13.42
C ARG A 69 0.56 22.23 -13.97
N TYR A 70 -0.05 23.09 -13.16
CA TYR A 70 -0.45 24.45 -13.56
C TYR A 70 0.69 25.47 -13.49
N ILE A 71 1.88 25.06 -13.03
CA ILE A 71 3.06 25.94 -12.97
C ILE A 71 3.75 25.93 -14.35
N PRO A 72 3.97 27.09 -14.99
CA PRO A 72 4.38 27.16 -16.40
C PRO A 72 5.75 26.53 -16.73
N ILE A 73 6.68 26.47 -15.78
CA ILE A 73 8.05 25.95 -16.02
C ILE A 73 8.11 24.42 -15.85
N ILE A 74 7.44 23.89 -14.84
CA ILE A 74 7.52 22.47 -14.45
C ILE A 74 6.23 21.69 -14.79
N GLY A 75 5.24 22.36 -15.35
CA GLY A 75 3.88 21.85 -15.49
C GLY A 75 3.79 20.59 -16.34
N LEU A 76 4.55 20.52 -17.44
CA LEU A 76 4.58 19.34 -18.31
C LEU A 76 5.13 18.11 -17.59
N MET A 77 6.20 18.28 -16.80
CA MET A 77 6.80 17.18 -16.03
C MET A 77 5.79 16.61 -15.03
N PHE A 78 5.12 17.49 -14.27
CA PHE A 78 4.10 17.08 -13.31
C PHE A 78 2.83 16.54 -13.98
N ALA A 79 2.50 16.98 -15.20
CA ALA A 79 1.41 16.37 -15.97
C ALA A 79 1.71 14.90 -16.32
N ILE A 80 2.95 14.59 -16.71
CA ILE A 80 3.37 13.20 -16.99
C ILE A 80 3.32 12.36 -15.71
N VAL A 81 3.89 12.86 -14.61
CA VAL A 81 3.84 12.16 -13.30
C VAL A 81 2.40 11.94 -12.86
N PHE A 82 1.52 12.93 -13.06
CA PHE A 82 0.10 12.80 -12.78
C PHE A 82 -0.54 11.66 -13.58
N LEU A 83 -0.29 11.57 -14.89
CA LEU A 83 -0.83 10.48 -15.72
C LEU A 83 -0.30 9.11 -15.28
N ILE A 84 0.99 8.99 -15.00
CA ILE A 84 1.60 7.75 -14.50
C ILE A 84 0.96 7.33 -13.19
N THR A 85 0.78 8.26 -12.24
CA THR A 85 0.20 7.95 -10.94
C THR A 85 -1.32 7.70 -11.01
N LEU A 86 -2.03 8.37 -11.92
CA LEU A 86 -3.45 8.14 -12.18
C LEU A 86 -3.72 6.71 -12.70
N VAL A 87 -2.83 6.16 -13.53
CA VAL A 87 -2.95 4.78 -14.03
C VAL A 87 -2.28 3.76 -13.10
N GLY A 88 -1.14 4.11 -12.50
CA GLY A 88 -0.38 3.21 -11.63
C GLY A 88 -1.08 2.91 -10.29
N THR A 89 -1.77 3.88 -9.70
CA THR A 89 -2.50 3.70 -8.44
C THR A 89 -3.56 2.60 -8.49
N PRO A 90 -4.48 2.55 -9.47
CA PRO A 90 -5.50 1.50 -9.55
C PRO A 90 -4.89 0.12 -9.82
N ILE A 91 -3.79 0.04 -10.57
CA ILE A 91 -3.05 -1.22 -10.76
C ILE A 91 -2.53 -1.73 -9.41
N GLN A 92 -1.88 -0.86 -8.62
CA GLN A 92 -1.36 -1.24 -7.30
C GLN A 92 -2.48 -1.61 -6.32
N LEU A 93 -3.61 -0.89 -6.34
CA LEU A 93 -4.80 -1.22 -5.54
C LEU A 93 -5.33 -2.61 -5.89
N PHE A 94 -5.45 -2.92 -7.18
CA PHE A 94 -5.91 -4.23 -7.64
C PHE A 94 -4.94 -5.35 -7.26
N LEU A 95 -3.65 -5.16 -7.48
CA LEU A 95 -2.61 -6.12 -7.09
C LEU A 95 -2.60 -6.38 -5.59
N TRP A 96 -2.76 -5.33 -4.79
CA TRP A 96 -2.83 -5.46 -3.34
C TRP A 96 -4.06 -6.25 -2.91
N GLN A 97 -5.22 -5.94 -3.48
CA GLN A 97 -6.46 -6.64 -3.19
C GLN A 97 -6.37 -8.13 -3.59
N ALA A 98 -5.82 -8.43 -4.77
CA ALA A 98 -5.67 -9.80 -5.26
C ALA A 98 -4.71 -10.64 -4.41
N LYS A 99 -3.61 -10.03 -3.92
CA LYS A 99 -2.53 -10.75 -3.25
C LYS A 99 -2.65 -10.80 -1.73
N TYR A 100 -3.16 -9.75 -1.10
CA TYR A 100 -3.02 -9.56 0.35
C TYR A 100 -4.36 -9.51 1.11
N SER A 101 -5.49 -9.24 0.46
CA SER A 101 -6.78 -9.02 1.15
C SER A 101 -7.23 -10.17 2.08
N GLY A 102 -6.88 -11.40 1.74
CA GLY A 102 -7.26 -12.62 2.48
C GLY A 102 -6.35 -13.00 3.65
N ILE A 103 -5.30 -12.22 3.97
CA ILE A 103 -4.42 -12.55 5.10
C ILE A 103 -5.18 -12.41 6.42
N GLN A 104 -5.19 -13.49 7.21
CA GLN A 104 -5.68 -13.49 8.59
C GLN A 104 -4.51 -13.23 9.53
N THR A 105 -4.50 -12.08 10.17
CA THR A 105 -3.52 -11.70 11.19
C THR A 105 -4.16 -10.76 12.21
N ASN A 106 -3.71 -10.83 13.46
CA ASN A 106 -4.09 -9.91 14.54
C ASN A 106 -3.14 -8.71 14.63
N ASP A 107 -2.20 -8.57 13.69
CA ASP A 107 -1.26 -7.45 13.65
C ASP A 107 -2.00 -6.11 13.42
N PRO A 108 -1.88 -5.14 14.35
CA PRO A 108 -2.53 -3.83 14.22
C PRO A 108 -2.05 -3.06 12.99
N ASP A 109 -0.82 -3.28 12.51
CA ASP A 109 -0.29 -2.59 11.33
C ASP A 109 -1.02 -3.01 10.06
N TYR A 110 -1.52 -4.24 10.00
CA TYR A 110 -2.32 -4.70 8.87
C TYR A 110 -3.69 -4.00 8.78
N VAL A 111 -4.27 -3.63 9.92
CA VAL A 111 -5.49 -2.81 9.96
C VAL A 111 -5.20 -1.41 9.40
N VAL A 112 -4.05 -0.83 9.76
CA VAL A 112 -3.59 0.45 9.20
C VAL A 112 -3.34 0.34 7.68
N ALA A 113 -2.78 -0.78 7.22
CA ALA A 113 -2.58 -1.05 5.80
C ALA A 113 -3.89 -1.06 5.01
N LYS A 114 -4.93 -1.73 5.51
CA LYS A 114 -6.29 -1.69 4.91
C LYS A 114 -6.85 -0.28 4.82
N ARG A 115 -6.68 0.51 5.88
CA ARG A 115 -7.11 1.92 5.90
C ARG A 115 -6.35 2.76 4.87
N ASN A 116 -5.05 2.53 4.69
CA ASN A 116 -4.24 3.22 3.68
C ASN A 116 -4.69 2.87 2.25
N ILE A 117 -5.05 1.61 1.98
CA ILE A 117 -5.60 1.18 0.70
C ILE A 117 -6.96 1.84 0.44
N LEU A 118 -7.85 1.86 1.45
CA LEU A 118 -9.14 2.55 1.34
C LEU A 118 -8.97 4.05 1.07
N PHE A 119 -8.08 4.72 1.79
CA PHE A 119 -7.77 6.13 1.55
C PHE A 119 -7.28 6.36 0.12
N SER A 120 -6.38 5.51 -0.37
CA SER A 120 -5.83 5.60 -1.72
C SER A 120 -6.90 5.40 -2.79
N LEU A 121 -7.85 4.47 -2.57
CA LEU A 121 -9.00 4.26 -3.44
C LEU A 121 -9.90 5.50 -3.49
N ILE A 122 -10.26 6.06 -2.33
CA ILE A 122 -11.11 7.26 -2.25
C ILE A 122 -10.44 8.43 -2.96
N ALA A 123 -9.15 8.66 -2.68
CA ALA A 123 -8.36 9.70 -3.33
C ALA A 123 -8.35 9.53 -4.85
N TRP A 124 -8.15 8.30 -5.34
CA TRP A 124 -8.17 8.01 -6.77
C TRP A 124 -9.53 8.28 -7.41
N VAL A 125 -10.63 7.82 -6.82
CA VAL A 125 -11.99 8.06 -7.35
C VAL A 125 -12.26 9.56 -7.46
N ILE A 126 -11.96 10.33 -6.41
CA ILE A 126 -12.14 11.79 -6.41
C ILE A 126 -11.31 12.44 -7.53
N MET A 127 -10.03 12.11 -7.62
CA MET A 127 -9.13 12.71 -8.62
C MET A 127 -9.51 12.33 -10.05
N PHE A 128 -9.95 11.09 -10.27
CA PHE A 128 -10.44 10.64 -11.56
C PHE A 128 -11.71 11.39 -11.96
N SER A 129 -12.68 11.53 -11.06
CA SER A 129 -13.92 12.27 -11.30
C SER A 129 -13.66 13.74 -11.63
N ILE A 130 -12.81 14.42 -10.86
CA ILE A 130 -12.43 15.82 -11.12
C ILE A 130 -11.78 15.95 -12.51
N THR A 131 -10.83 15.07 -12.82
CA THR A 131 -10.11 15.12 -14.10
C THR A 131 -11.04 14.86 -15.28
N ALA A 132 -11.91 13.84 -15.17
CA ALA A 132 -12.89 13.53 -16.19
C ALA A 132 -13.85 14.71 -16.43
N PHE A 133 -14.36 15.34 -15.36
CA PHE A 133 -15.21 16.52 -15.45
C PHE A 133 -14.51 17.68 -16.16
N LEU A 134 -13.28 18.00 -15.80
CA LEU A 134 -12.50 19.07 -16.44
C LEU A 134 -12.24 18.80 -17.92
N ILE A 135 -11.97 17.55 -18.30
CA ILE A 135 -11.78 17.17 -19.71
C ILE A 135 -13.10 17.34 -20.47
N LEU A 136 -14.21 16.83 -19.94
CA LEU A 136 -15.53 16.94 -20.58
C LEU A 136 -15.96 18.41 -20.74
N ALA A 137 -15.79 19.22 -19.70
CA ALA A 137 -16.11 20.65 -19.76
C ALA A 137 -15.31 21.38 -20.84
N ASN A 138 -14.01 21.10 -20.94
CA ASN A 138 -13.16 21.67 -21.99
C ASN A 138 -13.59 21.23 -23.39
N LEU A 139 -13.94 19.95 -23.57
CA LEU A 139 -14.42 19.44 -24.86
C LEU A 139 -15.73 20.13 -25.28
N VAL A 140 -16.70 20.26 -24.38
CA VAL A 140 -17.96 20.96 -24.64
C VAL A 140 -17.73 22.42 -25.01
N LEU A 141 -16.88 23.13 -24.26
CA LEU A 141 -16.55 24.52 -24.56
C LEU A 141 -15.85 24.68 -25.91
N SER A 142 -14.95 23.75 -26.27
CA SER A 142 -14.29 23.78 -27.59
C SER A 142 -15.26 23.51 -28.73
N ALA A 143 -16.22 22.60 -28.56
CA ALA A 143 -17.26 22.31 -29.54
C ALA A 143 -18.23 23.49 -29.74
N SER A 144 -18.52 24.24 -28.69
CA SER A 144 -19.41 25.43 -28.77
C SER A 144 -18.79 26.64 -29.49
N ARG A 145 -17.48 26.62 -29.75
CA ARG A 145 -16.75 27.69 -30.43
C ARG A 145 -16.54 27.44 -31.93
N LEU A 146 -16.92 26.25 -32.42
CA LEU A 146 -16.87 25.83 -33.83
C LEU A 146 -18.23 26.05 -34.49
#